data_AF-A0A535WUR0-F1
#
_entry.id   AF-A0A535WUR0-F1
#
_cell.length_a   1.000
_cell.length_b   1.000
_cell.length_c   1.000
_cell.angle_alpha   90.00
_cell.angle_beta   90.00
_cell.angle_gamma   90.00
#
_symmetry.space_group_name_H-M   'P 1'
#
loop_
_entity.id
_entity.type
_entity.pdbx_description
1 polymer ?
#
loop_
_entity_poly.entity_id
_entity_poly.type
_entity_poly.pdbx_seq_one_letter_code
_entity_poly.pdbx_strand_id
1 'polypeptide(L)'
;MGKPDKVMTIVYAVGLTHHTTGGQLIRSGAVLQLLLGNMGRPGGGMNAERGHANIQGNTDHAISWEILPGYLKIPAPGQKTIADYVAGSAPKKSDKNSWNFFGTNYSKFMVSTLKGWFGDAAKKSNEFAFDLIPKPAGNASWMTIYDQALKGKMEGLVLSGMTAASIGPDSNQVREALGNLKWLVVMDALPTTSSEFWHAPGVDASQVKTEVFMVPTTHWIEKDGS
;
A
#
# COMPACT_ATOMS: atom_id res chain seq x y z
N MET A 1 18.27 21.80 -26.97
CA MET A 1 16.82 22.08 -27.06
C MET A 1 16.11 20.83 -27.59
N GLY A 2 14.88 20.54 -27.15
CA GLY A 2 14.06 19.44 -27.67
C GLY A 2 13.70 19.62 -29.14
N LYS A 3 13.46 18.52 -29.86
CA LYS A 3 13.00 18.54 -31.26
C LYS A 3 11.64 17.84 -31.36
N PRO A 4 10.66 18.36 -32.13
CA PRO A 4 9.30 17.78 -32.21
C PRO A 4 9.26 16.30 -32.64
N ASP A 5 10.22 15.89 -33.48
CA ASP A 5 10.36 14.55 -34.04
C ASP A 5 11.20 13.60 -33.16
N LYS A 6 11.72 14.08 -32.03
CA LYS A 6 12.50 13.27 -31.09
C LYS A 6 11.74 13.07 -29.79
N VAL A 7 11.95 11.91 -29.20
CA VAL A 7 11.39 11.52 -27.89
C VAL A 7 12.51 11.06 -26.98
N MET A 8 12.32 11.26 -25.68
CA MET A 8 13.15 10.65 -24.64
C MET A 8 12.26 10.09 -23.54
N THR A 9 12.75 9.05 -22.86
CA THR A 9 12.12 8.46 -21.69
C THR A 9 13.01 8.63 -20.46
N ILE A 10 12.38 8.74 -19.29
CA ILE A 10 13.06 8.70 -18.00
C ILE A 10 12.73 7.35 -17.36
N VAL A 11 13.75 6.52 -17.16
CA VAL A 11 13.64 5.23 -16.47
C VAL A 11 14.14 5.40 -15.04
N TYR A 12 13.34 5.06 -14.04
CA TYR A 12 13.71 5.24 -12.64
C TYR A 12 13.03 4.24 -11.69
N ALA A 13 13.60 4.06 -10.50
CA ALA A 13 13.06 3.24 -9.41
C ALA A 13 13.40 3.88 -8.04
N VAL A 14 13.92 3.09 -7.09
CA VAL A 14 14.17 3.50 -5.70
C VAL A 14 15.10 4.71 -5.54
N GLY A 15 16.01 4.92 -6.49
CA GLY A 15 16.97 6.03 -6.46
C GLY A 15 16.33 7.42 -6.43
N LEU A 16 15.09 7.57 -6.92
CA LEU A 16 14.34 8.83 -6.84
C LEU A 16 13.22 8.82 -5.79
N THR A 17 12.80 7.65 -5.30
CA THR A 17 11.61 7.54 -4.45
C THR A 17 11.93 7.59 -2.95
N HIS A 18 13.06 7.04 -2.51
CA HIS A 18 13.40 6.90 -1.08
C HIS A 18 14.15 8.12 -0.52
N HIS A 19 13.55 9.30 -0.70
CA HIS A 19 14.02 10.56 -0.12
C HIS A 19 12.85 11.27 0.56
N THR A 20 13.13 12.10 1.56
CA THR A 20 12.12 13.01 2.14
C THR A 20 11.50 13.93 1.10
N THR A 21 12.19 14.14 -0.03
CA THR A 21 11.75 14.92 -1.20
C THR A 21 11.44 14.06 -2.43
N GLY A 22 11.31 12.73 -2.29
CA GLY A 22 11.18 11.82 -3.43
C GLY A 22 10.01 12.17 -4.37
N GLY A 23 8.86 12.54 -3.80
CA GLY A 23 7.73 13.05 -4.59
C GLY A 23 8.07 14.29 -5.42
N GLN A 24 8.92 15.17 -4.91
CA GLN A 24 9.37 16.37 -5.64
C GLN A 24 10.32 16.02 -6.80
N LEU A 25 11.25 15.08 -6.58
CA LEU A 25 12.15 14.60 -7.62
C LEU A 25 11.37 14.00 -8.81
N ILE A 26 10.37 13.17 -8.51
CA ILE A 26 9.52 12.55 -9.53
C ILE A 26 8.68 13.61 -10.26
N ARG A 27 8.09 14.57 -9.52
CA ARG A 27 7.34 15.68 -10.13
C ARG A 27 8.20 16.49 -11.08
N SER A 28 9.45 16.78 -10.74
CA SER A 28 10.38 17.51 -11.62
C SER A 28 10.60 16.76 -12.95
N GLY A 29 10.81 15.45 -12.90
CA GLY A 29 10.91 14.61 -14.11
C GLY A 29 9.63 14.62 -14.95
N ALA A 30 8.46 14.51 -14.30
CA ALA A 30 7.17 14.55 -14.99
C ALA A 30 6.91 15.91 -15.67
N VAL A 31 7.24 17.02 -15.01
CA VAL A 31 7.13 18.38 -15.59
C VAL A 31 8.07 18.52 -16.79
N LEU A 32 9.30 18.02 -16.72
CA LEU A 32 10.22 18.00 -17.86
C LEU A 32 9.63 17.22 -19.04
N GLN A 33 9.08 16.03 -18.80
CA GLN A 33 8.46 15.21 -19.84
C GLN A 33 7.22 15.88 -20.47
N LEU A 34 6.45 16.66 -19.69
CA LEU A 34 5.36 17.48 -20.22
C LEU A 34 5.87 18.64 -21.07
N LEU A 35 6.88 19.39 -20.61
CA LEU A 35 7.48 20.51 -21.34
C LEU A 35 8.10 20.08 -22.68
N LEU A 36 8.68 18.87 -22.72
CA LEU A 36 9.26 18.30 -23.92
C LEU A 36 8.24 17.58 -24.82
N GLY A 37 6.98 17.47 -24.41
CA GLY A 37 5.93 16.78 -25.17
C GLY A 37 6.16 15.28 -25.31
N ASN A 38 6.80 14.65 -24.32
CA ASN A 38 7.15 13.21 -24.35
C ASN A 38 6.07 12.30 -23.76
N MET A 39 5.13 12.85 -22.98
CA MET A 39 4.06 12.07 -22.34
C MET A 39 3.08 11.53 -23.39
N GLY A 40 2.76 10.23 -23.31
CA GLY A 40 1.82 9.57 -24.23
C GLY A 40 2.41 9.20 -25.61
N ARG A 41 3.71 9.41 -25.84
CA ARG A 41 4.39 9.05 -27.11
C ARG A 41 5.14 7.71 -26.97
N PRO A 42 5.15 6.85 -28.02
CA PRO A 42 6.02 5.68 -28.05
C PRO A 42 7.49 6.05 -27.84
N GLY A 43 8.18 5.35 -26.93
CA GLY A 43 9.56 5.65 -26.54
C GLY A 43 9.75 6.87 -25.62
N GLY A 44 8.65 7.54 -25.22
CA GLY A 44 8.65 8.65 -24.28
C GLY A 44 8.24 8.26 -22.86
N GLY A 45 7.77 9.24 -22.08
CA GLY A 45 7.13 9.01 -20.79
C GLY A 45 8.05 8.92 -19.57
N MET A 46 7.44 8.59 -18.42
CA MET A 46 8.08 8.34 -17.14
C MET A 46 7.96 6.84 -16.84
N ASN A 47 8.99 6.08 -17.19
CA ASN A 47 9.05 4.64 -16.96
C ASN A 47 9.48 4.38 -15.50
N ALA A 48 8.47 4.35 -14.63
CA ALA A 48 8.65 4.09 -13.21
C ALA A 48 8.72 2.57 -12.97
N GLU A 49 9.93 2.01 -13.06
CA GLU A 49 10.18 0.58 -12.92
C GLU A 49 9.75 0.09 -11.53
N ARG A 50 8.96 -0.98 -11.52
CA ARG A 50 8.44 -1.60 -10.30
C ARG A 50 9.43 -2.64 -9.77
N GLY A 51 9.35 -2.89 -8.46
CA GLY A 51 10.23 -3.83 -7.76
C GLY A 51 9.74 -5.27 -7.84
N HIS A 52 9.16 -5.78 -6.75
CA HIS A 52 8.61 -7.14 -6.71
C HIS A 52 7.68 -7.44 -7.89
N ALA A 53 7.68 -8.69 -8.33
CA ALA A 53 6.94 -9.16 -9.50
C ALA A 53 5.47 -8.70 -9.53
N ASN A 54 4.79 -8.66 -8.38
CA ASN A 54 3.40 -8.22 -8.28
C ASN A 54 3.19 -7.01 -7.34
N ILE A 55 4.19 -6.15 -7.13
CA ILE A 55 3.98 -4.95 -6.29
C ILE A 55 2.92 -4.02 -6.90
N GLN A 56 2.78 -4.04 -8.22
CA GLN A 56 1.74 -3.30 -8.93
C GLN A 56 0.36 -3.85 -8.56
N GLY A 57 0.13 -5.16 -8.72
CA GLY A 57 -1.14 -5.79 -8.35
C GLY A 57 -1.44 -5.69 -6.85
N ASN A 58 -0.44 -5.81 -5.97
CA ASN A 58 -0.62 -5.57 -4.53
C ASN A 58 -1.12 -4.15 -4.24
N THR A 59 -0.58 -3.16 -4.95
CA THR A 59 -1.05 -1.76 -4.84
C THR A 59 -2.46 -1.62 -5.38
N ASP A 60 -2.76 -2.22 -6.54
CA ASP A 60 -4.08 -2.20 -7.18
C ASP A 60 -5.16 -2.84 -6.28
N HIS A 61 -4.80 -3.87 -5.52
CA HIS A 61 -5.66 -4.57 -4.54
C HIS A 61 -5.58 -3.99 -3.12
N ALA A 62 -4.94 -2.84 -2.96
CA ALA A 62 -4.88 -2.10 -1.69
C ALA A 62 -4.31 -2.91 -0.51
N ILE A 63 -3.17 -3.58 -0.72
CA ILE A 63 -2.29 -3.99 0.39
C ILE A 63 -1.53 -2.75 0.91
N SER A 64 -2.30 -1.73 1.32
CA SER A 64 -1.84 -0.45 1.87
C SER A 64 -2.92 0.11 2.80
N TRP A 65 -2.53 0.89 3.79
CA TRP A 65 -3.43 1.32 4.88
C TRP A 65 -4.42 2.43 4.49
N GLU A 66 -4.13 3.16 3.42
CA GLU A 66 -4.80 4.41 3.04
C GLU A 66 -5.77 4.32 1.85
N ILE A 67 -5.85 3.15 1.21
CA ILE A 67 -6.68 2.91 0.02
C ILE A 67 -7.50 1.62 0.14
N LEU A 68 -8.48 1.49 -0.75
CA LEU A 68 -9.25 0.30 -1.06
C LEU A 68 -8.96 -0.12 -2.53
N PRO A 69 -9.30 -1.35 -2.93
CA PRO A 69 -9.01 -1.85 -4.28
C PRO A 69 -9.50 -0.90 -5.39
N GLY A 70 -8.72 -0.79 -6.46
CA GLY A 70 -8.98 0.15 -7.55
C GLY A 70 -8.68 1.61 -7.19
N TYR A 71 -7.74 1.85 -6.28
CA TYR A 71 -7.29 3.19 -5.85
C TYR A 71 -8.38 4.07 -5.24
N LEU A 72 -9.43 3.46 -4.70
CA LEU A 72 -10.43 4.19 -3.91
C LEU A 72 -9.79 4.62 -2.59
N LYS A 73 -10.09 5.81 -2.10
CA LYS A 73 -9.59 6.26 -0.79
C LYS A 73 -10.30 5.45 0.30
N ILE A 74 -9.58 5.05 1.35
CA ILE A 74 -10.25 4.47 2.51
C ILE A 74 -11.17 5.51 3.18
N PRO A 75 -12.41 5.14 3.56
CA PRO A 75 -13.31 6.04 4.26
C PRO A 75 -12.68 6.63 5.54
N ALA A 76 -12.87 7.93 5.75
CA ALA A 76 -12.37 8.65 6.91
C ALA A 76 -13.39 8.61 8.07
N PRO A 77 -12.94 8.81 9.33
CA PRO A 77 -13.86 8.98 10.45
C PRO A 77 -14.91 10.05 10.19
N GLY A 78 -16.15 9.77 10.58
CA GLY A 78 -17.28 10.69 10.40
C GLY A 78 -18.02 10.56 9.06
N GLN A 79 -17.45 9.88 8.06
CA GLN A 79 -18.20 9.53 6.84
C GLN A 79 -19.13 8.35 7.12
N LYS A 80 -20.43 8.60 7.21
CA LYS A 80 -21.44 7.59 7.61
C LYS A 80 -22.20 7.02 6.42
N THR A 81 -22.31 7.77 5.33
CA THR A 81 -23.01 7.36 4.12
C THR A 81 -22.08 7.36 2.92
N ILE A 82 -22.49 6.69 1.84
CA ILE A 82 -21.77 6.76 0.55
C ILE A 82 -21.76 8.20 0.03
N ALA A 83 -22.79 8.99 0.30
CA ALA A 83 -22.85 10.40 -0.07
C ALA A 83 -21.74 11.21 0.65
N ASP A 84 -21.56 11.03 1.96
CA ASP A 84 -20.48 11.69 2.72
C ASP A 84 -19.10 11.31 2.18
N TYR A 85 -18.93 10.02 1.89
CA TYR A 85 -17.70 9.49 1.32
C TYR A 85 -17.36 10.13 -0.02
N VAL A 86 -18.31 10.19 -0.94
CA VAL A 86 -18.15 10.77 -2.27
C VAL A 86 -17.86 12.28 -2.16
N ALA A 87 -18.59 13.00 -1.30
CA ALA A 87 -18.38 14.43 -1.10
C ALA A 87 -16.96 14.76 -0.60
N GLY A 88 -16.40 13.91 0.26
CA GLY A 88 -15.06 14.09 0.83
C GLY A 88 -13.91 13.50 0.01
N SER A 89 -14.16 12.49 -0.83
CA SER A 89 -13.09 11.68 -1.43
C SER A 89 -13.05 11.74 -2.96
N ALA A 90 -14.19 11.99 -3.62
CA ALA A 90 -14.24 11.99 -5.07
C ALA A 90 -13.54 13.23 -5.67
N PRO A 91 -12.71 13.07 -6.71
CA PRO A 91 -12.15 14.20 -7.44
C PRO A 91 -13.24 15.12 -8.00
N LYS A 92 -13.10 16.42 -7.77
CA LYS A 92 -14.05 17.41 -8.29
C LYS A 92 -13.64 17.87 -9.68
N LYS A 93 -14.64 18.14 -10.51
CA LYS A 93 -14.43 18.66 -11.86
C LYS A 93 -13.94 20.11 -11.76
N SER A 94 -12.71 20.36 -12.20
CA SER A 94 -12.08 21.69 -12.17
C SER A 94 -12.38 22.54 -13.40
N ASP A 95 -12.72 21.92 -14.52
CA ASP A 95 -13.07 22.58 -15.78
C ASP A 95 -14.33 21.95 -16.38
N LYS A 96 -15.22 22.77 -16.97
CA LYS A 96 -16.53 22.33 -17.51
C LYS A 96 -16.43 21.30 -18.63
N ASN A 97 -15.33 21.25 -19.36
CA ASN A 97 -15.08 20.33 -20.47
C ASN A 97 -14.29 19.08 -20.03
N SER A 98 -13.75 19.06 -18.81
CA SER A 98 -13.03 17.89 -18.30
C SER A 98 -13.96 16.67 -18.17
N TRP A 99 -13.46 15.49 -18.57
CA TRP A 99 -14.21 14.24 -18.44
C TRP A 99 -14.45 13.88 -16.96
N ASN A 100 -13.48 14.14 -16.08
CA ASN A 100 -13.49 13.76 -14.67
C ASN A 100 -14.11 12.37 -14.41
N PHE A 101 -13.58 11.35 -15.11
CA PHE A 101 -14.15 9.99 -15.11
C PHE A 101 -14.28 9.41 -13.70
N PHE A 102 -13.20 9.51 -12.90
CA PHE A 102 -13.19 9.00 -11.53
C PHE A 102 -14.19 9.71 -10.63
N GLY A 103 -14.20 11.04 -10.61
CA GLY A 103 -15.14 11.80 -9.80
C GLY A 103 -16.61 11.50 -10.14
N THR A 104 -16.91 11.39 -11.43
CA THR A 104 -18.29 11.13 -11.92
C THR A 104 -18.78 9.73 -11.58
N ASN A 105 -17.89 8.74 -11.47
CA ASN A 105 -18.25 7.35 -11.25
C ASN A 105 -17.87 6.82 -9.85
N TYR A 106 -17.33 7.67 -8.98
CA TYR A 106 -16.77 7.28 -7.68
C TYR A 106 -17.75 6.49 -6.79
N SER A 107 -19.01 6.93 -6.75
CA SER A 107 -20.07 6.23 -6.00
C SER A 107 -20.35 4.83 -6.57
N LYS A 108 -20.33 4.68 -7.89
CA LYS A 108 -20.55 3.39 -8.57
C LYS A 108 -19.44 2.41 -8.23
N PHE A 109 -18.18 2.87 -8.22
CA PHE A 109 -17.04 2.05 -7.84
C PHE A 109 -17.18 1.56 -6.39
N MET A 110 -17.47 2.46 -5.45
CA MET A 110 -17.68 2.08 -4.04
C MET A 110 -18.83 1.06 -3.89
N VAL A 111 -19.99 1.31 -4.51
CA VAL A 111 -21.13 0.37 -4.45
C VAL A 111 -20.78 -0.99 -5.06
N SER A 112 -20.08 -1.01 -6.19
CA SER A 112 -19.64 -2.26 -6.82
C SER A 112 -18.65 -3.02 -5.94
N THR A 113 -17.67 -2.34 -5.32
CA THR A 113 -16.73 -2.96 -4.37
C THR A 113 -17.47 -3.56 -3.19
N LEU A 114 -18.39 -2.82 -2.58
CA LEU A 114 -19.20 -3.29 -1.45
C LEU A 114 -20.07 -4.50 -1.81
N LYS A 115 -20.71 -4.49 -2.97
CA LYS A 115 -21.45 -5.65 -3.47
C LYS A 115 -20.54 -6.85 -3.76
N GLY A 116 -19.33 -6.60 -4.26
CA GLY A 116 -18.33 -7.64 -4.46
C GLY A 116 -17.92 -8.33 -3.16
N TRP A 117 -17.81 -7.59 -2.05
CA TRP A 117 -17.43 -8.14 -0.75
C TRP A 117 -18.59 -8.78 0.01
N PHE A 118 -19.76 -8.14 -0.01
CA PHE A 118 -20.87 -8.50 0.89
C PHE A 118 -22.06 -9.15 0.17
N GLY A 119 -22.04 -9.25 -1.17
CA GLY A 119 -23.09 -9.90 -1.96
C GLY A 119 -24.50 -9.39 -1.62
N ASP A 120 -25.40 -10.31 -1.32
CA ASP A 120 -26.81 -10.00 -1.00
C ASP A 120 -27.00 -9.16 0.28
N ALA A 121 -26.00 -9.09 1.16
CA ALA A 121 -26.05 -8.25 2.35
C ALA A 121 -25.86 -6.76 2.03
N ALA A 122 -25.25 -6.43 0.89
CA ALA A 122 -25.07 -5.05 0.41
C ALA A 122 -26.35 -4.52 -0.27
N LYS A 123 -27.27 -3.98 0.54
CA LYS A 123 -28.56 -3.45 0.08
C LYS A 123 -28.57 -1.93 0.11
N LYS A 124 -29.43 -1.31 -0.71
CA LYS A 124 -29.57 0.15 -0.67
C LYS A 124 -30.04 0.66 0.71
N SER A 125 -30.84 -0.13 1.43
CA SER A 125 -31.39 0.23 2.74
C SER A 125 -30.36 0.29 3.88
N ASN A 126 -29.17 -0.28 3.69
CA ASN A 126 -28.08 -0.27 4.69
C ASN A 126 -26.78 0.32 4.12
N GLU A 127 -26.90 1.27 3.18
CA GLU A 127 -25.74 1.89 2.50
C GLU A 127 -24.77 0.83 1.93
N PHE A 128 -25.30 -0.29 1.42
CA PHE A 128 -24.52 -1.40 0.88
C PHE A 128 -23.49 -1.98 1.88
N ALA A 129 -23.82 -1.95 3.18
CA ALA A 129 -22.94 -2.35 4.27
C ALA A 129 -21.67 -1.48 4.42
N PHE A 130 -21.71 -0.23 3.96
CA PHE A 130 -20.60 0.74 4.08
C PHE A 130 -20.10 0.95 5.53
N ASP A 131 -20.98 0.78 6.51
CA ASP A 131 -20.61 0.89 7.93
C ASP A 131 -19.61 -0.19 8.38
N LEU A 132 -19.56 -1.34 7.70
CA LEU A 132 -18.59 -2.41 7.99
C LEU A 132 -17.17 -2.09 7.55
N ILE A 133 -16.97 -1.07 6.70
CA ILE A 133 -15.63 -0.65 6.30
C ILE A 133 -14.95 0.08 7.47
N PRO A 134 -13.75 -0.37 7.91
CA PRO A 134 -12.95 0.36 8.90
C PRO A 134 -12.64 1.79 8.44
N LYS A 135 -12.72 2.73 9.39
CA LYS A 135 -12.49 4.16 9.15
C LYS A 135 -11.29 4.60 9.98
N PRO A 136 -10.05 4.37 9.50
CA PRO A 136 -8.85 4.60 10.30
C PRO A 136 -8.71 6.07 10.67
N ALA A 137 -8.52 6.34 11.96
CA ALA A 137 -8.33 7.69 12.49
C ALA A 137 -6.88 8.19 12.45
N GLY A 138 -5.93 7.32 12.13
CA GLY A 138 -4.51 7.63 12.17
C GLY A 138 -3.71 6.89 11.10
N ASN A 139 -2.42 7.22 11.08
CA ASN A 139 -1.44 6.61 10.20
C ASN A 139 -1.15 5.17 10.67
N ALA A 140 -1.19 4.21 9.73
CA ALA A 140 -0.80 2.81 9.97
C ALA A 140 0.28 2.35 8.97
N SER A 141 1.13 3.28 8.53
CA SER A 141 2.30 3.01 7.70
C SER A 141 3.36 2.21 8.45
N TRP A 142 4.31 1.66 7.69
CA TRP A 142 5.43 0.87 8.18
C TRP A 142 6.07 1.43 9.44
N MET A 143 6.56 2.69 9.40
CA MET A 143 7.24 3.28 10.55
C MET A 143 6.32 3.40 11.77
N THR A 144 5.04 3.69 11.55
CA THR A 144 4.07 3.84 12.63
C THR A 144 3.78 2.52 13.32
N ILE A 145 3.61 1.41 12.60
CA ILE A 145 3.31 0.12 13.24
C ILE A 145 4.47 -0.35 14.13
N TYR A 146 5.73 -0.22 13.69
CA TYR A 146 6.86 -0.61 14.54
C TYR A 146 7.08 0.35 15.71
N ASP A 147 6.84 1.65 15.52
CA ASP A 147 6.83 2.61 16.63
C ASP A 147 5.75 2.28 17.68
N GLN A 148 4.55 1.86 17.26
CA GLN A 148 3.50 1.44 18.19
C GLN A 148 3.86 0.13 18.90
N ALA A 149 4.47 -0.83 18.21
CA ALA A 149 4.96 -2.07 18.82
C ALA A 149 6.05 -1.81 19.87
N LEU A 150 7.02 -0.94 19.58
CA LEU A 150 8.03 -0.50 20.57
C LEU A 150 7.41 0.11 21.82
N LYS A 151 6.34 0.90 21.64
CA LYS A 151 5.58 1.53 22.73
C LYS A 151 4.65 0.57 23.47
N GLY A 152 4.64 -0.73 23.14
CA GLY A 152 3.77 -1.73 23.76
C GLY A 152 2.28 -1.53 23.44
N LYS A 153 1.95 -0.85 22.33
CA LYS A 153 0.58 -0.53 21.92
C LYS A 153 0.02 -1.49 20.87
N MET A 154 0.81 -2.49 20.46
CA MET A 154 0.38 -3.55 19.56
C MET A 154 0.54 -4.90 20.22
N GLU A 155 -0.47 -5.76 20.08
CA GLU A 155 -0.41 -7.11 20.61
C GLU A 155 0.27 -8.08 19.63
N GLY A 156 0.10 -7.86 18.32
CA GLY A 156 0.73 -8.73 17.35
C GLY A 156 0.75 -8.19 15.94
N LEU A 157 1.39 -8.96 15.08
CA LEU A 157 1.66 -8.61 13.69
C LEU A 157 1.57 -9.86 12.80
N VAL A 158 1.06 -9.68 11.59
CA VAL A 158 1.10 -10.70 10.54
C VAL A 158 2.00 -10.20 9.43
N LEU A 159 3.03 -10.98 9.12
CA LEU A 159 3.94 -10.76 8.00
C LEU A 159 3.68 -11.82 6.94
N SER A 160 3.07 -11.42 5.82
CA SER A 160 2.73 -12.33 4.73
C SER A 160 3.60 -12.06 3.51
N GLY A 161 4.51 -12.97 3.18
CA GLY A 161 5.47 -12.85 2.08
C GLY A 161 6.41 -11.66 2.25
N MET A 162 6.77 -11.33 3.49
CA MET A 162 7.57 -10.16 3.84
C MET A 162 8.42 -10.41 5.08
N THR A 163 9.67 -9.96 5.06
CA THR A 163 10.55 -9.98 6.22
C THR A 163 10.86 -8.58 6.70
N ALA A 164 10.35 -8.21 7.88
CA ALA A 164 10.53 -6.88 8.44
C ALA A 164 11.94 -6.60 8.95
N ALA A 165 12.58 -7.63 9.53
CA ALA A 165 13.83 -7.49 10.24
C ALA A 165 15.01 -7.05 9.36
N SER A 166 14.91 -7.17 8.03
CA SER A 166 16.00 -6.83 7.10
C SER A 166 15.66 -5.79 6.03
N ILE A 167 14.41 -5.32 5.94
CA ILE A 167 14.00 -4.35 4.90
C ILE A 167 13.65 -2.96 5.47
N GLY A 168 13.43 -2.87 6.78
CA GLY A 168 13.18 -1.60 7.46
C GLY A 168 14.42 -0.70 7.51
N PRO A 169 14.24 0.62 7.72
CA PRO A 169 15.34 1.58 7.76
C PRO A 169 16.29 1.39 8.96
N ASP A 170 15.83 0.76 10.03
CA ASP A 170 16.63 0.38 11.20
C ASP A 170 16.26 -1.05 11.64
N SER A 171 17.11 -2.02 11.28
CA SER A 171 16.91 -3.43 11.59
C SER A 171 17.03 -3.76 13.08
N ASN A 172 17.75 -2.96 13.86
CA ASN A 172 17.85 -3.17 15.31
C ASN A 172 16.54 -2.81 15.98
N GLN A 173 16.04 -1.62 15.67
CA GLN A 173 14.80 -1.11 16.21
C GLN A 173 13.59 -1.96 15.78
N VAL A 174 13.55 -2.44 14.53
CA VAL A 174 12.48 -3.35 14.10
C VAL A 174 12.52 -4.67 14.87
N ARG A 175 13.70 -5.25 15.13
CA ARG A 175 13.79 -6.51 15.91
C ARG A 175 13.34 -6.33 17.36
N GLU A 176 13.71 -5.21 17.98
CA GLU A 176 13.20 -4.84 19.31
C GLU A 176 11.67 -4.70 19.30
N ALA A 177 11.13 -4.03 18.28
CA ALA A 177 9.68 -3.89 18.10
C ALA A 177 8.97 -5.25 18.00
N LEU A 178 9.55 -6.19 17.25
CA LEU A 178 9.02 -7.56 17.13
C LEU A 178 9.04 -8.28 18.48
N GLY A 179 10.09 -8.10 19.30
CA GLY A 179 10.21 -8.69 20.64
C GLY A 179 9.22 -8.14 21.68
N ASN A 180 8.63 -6.96 21.43
CA ASN A 180 7.61 -6.36 22.30
C ASN A 180 6.18 -6.83 21.98
N LEU A 181 5.99 -7.59 20.89
CA LEU A 181 4.69 -8.17 20.56
C LEU A 181 4.37 -9.36 21.46
N LYS A 182 3.09 -9.62 21.71
CA LYS A 182 2.62 -10.86 22.32
C LYS A 182 2.72 -12.03 21.34
N TRP A 183 2.36 -11.79 20.08
CA TRP A 183 2.41 -12.81 19.03
C TRP A 183 2.85 -12.24 17.67
N LEU A 184 3.50 -13.08 16.87
CA LEU A 184 3.93 -12.78 15.50
C LEU A 184 3.58 -13.96 14.60
N VAL A 185 2.86 -13.71 13.52
CA VAL A 185 2.61 -14.70 12.47
C VAL A 185 3.47 -14.35 11.26
N VAL A 186 4.28 -15.29 10.79
CA VAL A 186 5.05 -15.18 9.55
C VAL A 186 4.53 -16.23 8.58
N MET A 187 4.02 -15.77 7.44
CA MET A 187 3.60 -16.61 6.33
C MET A 187 4.60 -16.47 5.19
N ASP A 188 5.43 -17.47 4.99
CA ASP A 188 6.45 -17.46 3.92
C ASP A 188 6.75 -18.89 3.46
N ALA A 189 7.32 -19.04 2.26
CA ALA A 189 7.71 -20.36 1.74
C ALA A 189 9.00 -20.86 2.41
N LEU A 190 9.81 -19.95 2.97
CA LEU A 190 11.08 -20.25 3.60
C LEU A 190 11.19 -19.53 4.96
N PRO A 191 12.03 -20.03 5.89
CA PRO A 191 12.41 -19.25 7.07
C PRO A 191 13.01 -17.90 6.67
N THR A 192 12.67 -16.85 7.43
CA THR A 192 13.11 -15.48 7.19
C THR A 192 13.79 -14.90 8.43
N THR A 193 14.51 -13.79 8.24
CA THR A 193 15.07 -13.01 9.36
C THR A 193 14.01 -12.55 10.35
N SER A 194 12.75 -12.38 9.92
CA SER A 194 11.63 -12.07 10.81
C SER A 194 11.06 -13.30 11.53
N SER A 195 10.99 -14.49 10.92
CA SER A 195 10.52 -15.69 11.64
C SER A 195 11.50 -16.16 12.70
N GLU A 196 12.78 -15.81 12.55
CA GLU A 196 13.86 -16.21 13.45
C GLU A 196 14.52 -15.02 14.16
N PHE A 197 13.82 -13.88 14.29
CA PHE A 197 14.42 -12.65 14.84
C PHE A 197 14.97 -12.84 16.27
N TRP A 198 14.39 -13.78 17.02
CA TRP A 198 14.76 -14.16 18.39
C TRP A 198 16.05 -14.98 18.47
N HIS A 199 16.56 -15.46 17.33
CA HIS A 199 17.88 -16.09 17.18
C HIS A 199 18.95 -15.15 16.64
N ALA A 200 18.62 -13.87 16.42
CA ALA A 200 19.56 -12.96 15.78
C ALA A 200 20.81 -12.68 16.66
N PRO A 201 21.96 -12.32 16.06
CA PRO A 201 23.18 -12.06 16.83
C PRO A 201 22.97 -11.02 17.93
N GLY A 202 23.34 -11.37 19.16
CA GLY A 202 23.19 -10.50 20.34
C GLY A 202 21.84 -10.57 21.04
N VAL A 203 20.90 -11.39 20.56
CA VAL A 203 19.60 -11.62 21.22
C VAL A 203 19.70 -12.82 22.16
N ASP A 204 19.28 -12.65 23.42
CA ASP A 204 19.02 -13.75 24.33
C ASP A 204 17.57 -14.24 24.14
N ALA A 205 17.43 -15.39 23.48
CA ALA A 205 16.13 -15.99 23.20
C ALA A 205 15.28 -16.22 24.47
N SER A 206 15.90 -16.43 25.63
CA SER A 206 15.17 -16.63 26.90
C SER A 206 14.42 -15.37 27.37
N GLN A 207 14.80 -14.20 26.87
CA GLN A 207 14.18 -12.92 27.19
C GLN A 207 13.10 -12.50 26.19
N VAL A 208 13.03 -13.16 25.03
CA VAL A 208 12.00 -12.87 24.01
C VAL A 208 10.71 -13.59 24.39
N LYS A 209 9.63 -12.82 24.62
CA LYS A 209 8.34 -13.35 25.06
C LYS A 209 7.31 -13.47 23.93
N THR A 210 7.64 -12.99 22.74
CA THR A 210 6.76 -13.06 21.58
C THR A 210 6.59 -14.51 21.13
N GLU A 211 5.35 -14.96 21.07
CA GLU A 211 5.01 -16.25 20.47
C GLU A 211 5.05 -16.13 18.95
N VAL A 212 5.89 -16.95 18.29
CA VAL A 212 6.09 -16.88 16.83
C VAL A 212 5.47 -18.09 16.15
N PHE A 213 4.55 -17.82 15.20
CA PHE A 213 3.95 -18.82 14.34
C PHE A 213 4.54 -18.70 12.93
N MET A 214 5.33 -19.69 12.51
CA MET A 214 5.76 -19.81 11.12
C MET A 214 4.76 -20.70 10.37
N VAL A 215 4.03 -20.11 9.42
CA VAL A 215 3.05 -20.79 8.58
C VAL A 215 3.65 -20.98 7.18
N PRO A 216 4.07 -22.20 6.81
CA PRO A 216 4.66 -22.44 5.50
C PRO A 216 3.63 -22.20 4.39
N THR A 217 4.03 -21.48 3.35
CA THR A 217 3.18 -21.17 2.18
C THR A 217 3.79 -21.69 0.89
N THR A 218 2.98 -21.78 -0.16
CA THR A 218 3.42 -22.19 -1.50
C THR A 218 4.31 -21.14 -2.16
N HIS A 219 5.33 -21.58 -2.89
CA HIS A 219 6.09 -20.75 -3.83
C HIS A 219 5.30 -20.49 -5.13
N TRP A 220 5.74 -19.54 -5.96
CA TRP A 220 4.98 -19.12 -7.16
C TRP A 220 4.82 -20.21 -8.22
N ILE A 221 5.73 -21.20 -8.26
CA ILE A 221 5.67 -22.32 -9.20
C ILE A 221 4.66 -23.40 -8.79
N GLU A 222 4.10 -23.31 -7.58
CA GLU A 222 3.28 -24.36 -6.97
C GLU A 222 1.78 -24.04 -7.00
N LYS A 223 1.40 -22.90 -7.60
CA LYS A 223 0.02 -22.46 -7.75
C LYS A 223 -0.21 -21.74 -9.07
N ASP A 224 -1.46 -21.72 -9.50
CA ASP A 224 -1.92 -20.84 -10.56
C ASP A 224 -2.21 -19.42 -10.02
N GLY A 225 -2.30 -18.45 -10.93
CA GLY A 225 -2.61 -17.08 -10.57
C GLY A 225 -2.14 -16.08 -11.61
N SER A 226 -2.39 -14.80 -11.30
CA SER A 226 -1.97 -13.63 -12.07
C SER A 226 -1.19 -12.66 -11.20
#